data_AF-A0A7X7E7Y8-F1
#
_entry.id   AF-A0A7X7E7Y8-F1
#
_cell.length_a   1.000
_cell.length_b   1.000
_cell.length_c   1.000
_cell.angle_alpha   90.00
_cell.angle_beta   90.00
_cell.angle_gamma   90.00
#
_symmetry.space_group_name_H-M   'P 1'
#
loop_
_entity.id
_entity.type
_entity.pdbx_description
1 polymer ?
#
loop_
_entity_poly.entity_id
_entity_poly.type
_entity_poly.pdbx_seq_one_letter_code
_entity_poly.pdbx_strand_id
1 'polypeptide(L)'
;MGIEEVLQLEIHRARWRREREACSLVNPDDKGFAVGRLPLPGTDPLVRLLILPADPEVERLALDDSFWEWFTGGLPDPGTGRTAEWGSRHRPTSRTALRYQSYGSDECRRYLAVHRSGALEMGLGRDAGYVAEPATEMDGGPQAVGRGAENSLCLTTTVGRVWAAAAAYAELLERWPIEGPFQAVLGVRLTQGMVLRDFGTGWLEPGRAFSEDPVVCSELGLLRLLELASWPEQDGIQAFAFDVGSWLKDAFGSRHRRYIAREGPFQDQFDCGRCGW
;
A
#
# COMPACT_ATOMS: atom_id res chain seq x y z
N MET A 1 -10.11 19.55 -24.62
CA MET A 1 -8.99 18.62 -24.85
C MET A 1 -8.83 18.46 -26.34
N GLY A 2 -7.66 18.77 -26.89
CA GLY A 2 -7.37 18.59 -28.31
C GLY A 2 -7.19 17.11 -28.66
N ILE A 3 -7.31 16.75 -29.95
CA ILE A 3 -7.09 15.36 -30.43
C ILE A 3 -5.71 14.84 -30.02
N GLU A 4 -4.68 15.70 -30.09
CA GLU A 4 -3.31 15.35 -29.70
C GLU A 4 -3.21 14.99 -28.21
N GLU A 5 -3.84 15.75 -27.31
CA GLU A 5 -3.82 15.49 -25.87
C GLU A 5 -4.47 14.14 -25.53
N VAL A 6 -5.55 13.79 -26.22
CA VAL A 6 -6.22 12.48 -26.07
C VAL A 6 -5.29 11.35 -26.51
N LEU A 7 -4.63 11.50 -27.67
CA LEU A 7 -3.70 10.49 -28.18
C LEU A 7 -2.52 10.27 -27.24
N GLN A 8 -1.93 11.34 -26.70
CA GLN A 8 -0.85 11.23 -25.73
C GLN A 8 -1.29 10.50 -24.46
N LEU A 9 -2.48 10.81 -23.93
CA LEU A 9 -3.03 10.12 -22.76
C LEU A 9 -3.23 8.61 -23.01
N GLU A 10 -3.74 8.23 -24.18
CA GLU A 10 -3.89 6.81 -24.54
C GLU A 10 -2.55 6.08 -24.67
N ILE A 11 -1.50 6.75 -25.15
CA ILE A 11 -0.13 6.21 -25.17
C ILE A 11 0.36 5.94 -23.75
N HIS A 12 0.17 6.89 -22.82
CA HIS A 12 0.51 6.70 -21.40
C HIS A 12 -0.26 5.53 -20.79
N ARG A 13 -1.58 5.46 -21.02
CA ARG A 13 -2.43 4.36 -20.53
C ARG A 13 -1.98 2.99 -21.00
N ALA A 14 -1.57 2.88 -22.27
CA ALA A 14 -1.05 1.64 -22.83
C ALA A 14 0.26 1.20 -22.14
N ARG A 15 1.20 2.14 -21.92
CA ARG A 15 2.45 1.87 -21.21
C ARG A 15 2.21 1.48 -19.75
N TRP A 16 1.39 2.25 -19.04
CA TRP A 16 1.01 1.93 -17.66
C TRP A 16 0.34 0.56 -17.57
N ARG A 17 -0.52 0.21 -18.53
CA ARG A 17 -1.17 -1.10 -18.54
C ARG A 17 -0.17 -2.24 -18.65
N ARG A 18 0.81 -2.15 -19.55
CA ARG A 18 1.88 -3.17 -19.65
C ARG A 18 2.64 -3.33 -18.34
N GLU A 19 2.97 -2.22 -17.68
CA GLU A 19 3.66 -2.27 -16.39
C GLU A 19 2.78 -2.87 -15.28
N ARG A 20 1.49 -2.54 -15.24
CA ARG A 20 0.52 -3.17 -14.32
C ARG A 20 0.36 -4.67 -14.58
N GLU A 21 0.26 -5.09 -15.85
CA GLU A 21 0.20 -6.49 -16.25
C GLU A 21 1.48 -7.22 -15.81
N ALA A 22 2.64 -6.59 -16.00
CA ALA A 22 3.90 -7.09 -15.46
C ALA A 22 3.81 -7.24 -13.94
N CYS A 23 3.24 -6.28 -13.24
CA CYS A 23 3.08 -6.33 -11.80
C CYS A 23 1.91 -7.20 -11.30
N SER A 24 1.15 -7.89 -12.15
CA SER A 24 -0.08 -8.59 -11.77
C SER A 24 -1.11 -7.69 -11.07
N LEU A 25 -1.20 -6.40 -11.45
CA LEU A 25 -2.11 -5.40 -10.89
C LEU A 25 -3.20 -5.00 -11.89
N VAL A 26 -3.88 -6.00 -12.47
CA VAL A 26 -4.91 -5.77 -13.51
C VAL A 26 -6.25 -6.44 -13.24
N ASN A 27 -6.26 -7.63 -12.67
CA ASN A 27 -7.49 -8.37 -12.40
C ASN A 27 -7.52 -8.80 -10.92
N PRO A 28 -8.41 -8.22 -10.08
CA PRO A 28 -8.51 -8.58 -8.67
C PRO A 28 -8.96 -10.02 -8.41
N ASP A 29 -9.56 -10.69 -9.40
CA ASP A 29 -10.04 -12.07 -9.29
C ASP A 29 -8.94 -13.12 -9.57
N ASP A 30 -7.78 -12.71 -10.08
CA ASP A 30 -6.69 -13.63 -10.38
C ASP A 30 -5.97 -14.08 -9.09
N LYS A 31 -5.63 -15.37 -8.98
CA LYS A 31 -4.87 -15.92 -7.84
C LYS A 31 -3.52 -15.22 -7.62
N GLY A 32 -2.90 -14.74 -8.70
CA GLY A 32 -1.62 -14.03 -8.68
C GLY A 32 -1.75 -12.51 -8.54
N PHE A 33 -2.96 -11.98 -8.35
CA PHE A 33 -3.21 -10.55 -8.23
C PHE A 33 -2.31 -9.94 -7.14
N ALA A 34 -1.68 -8.81 -7.42
CA ALA A 34 -0.85 -8.01 -6.52
C ALA A 34 0.30 -8.71 -5.76
N VAL A 35 0.65 -9.97 -6.06
CA VAL A 35 1.83 -10.67 -5.49
C VAL A 35 3.13 -9.89 -5.75
N GLY A 36 3.23 -9.26 -6.93
CA GLY A 36 4.40 -8.50 -7.36
C GLY A 36 5.48 -9.34 -8.01
N ARG A 37 6.53 -8.65 -8.47
CA ARG A 37 7.68 -9.24 -9.18
C ARG A 37 9.02 -9.00 -8.49
N LEU A 38 9.01 -8.31 -7.35
CA LEU A 38 10.25 -8.01 -6.64
C LEU A 38 10.91 -9.33 -6.20
N PRO A 39 12.23 -9.48 -6.40
CA PRO A 39 12.96 -10.71 -6.09
C PRO A 39 13.24 -10.84 -4.58
N LEU A 40 12.20 -10.69 -3.77
CA LEU A 40 12.24 -10.94 -2.34
C LEU A 40 11.72 -12.35 -2.08
N PRO A 41 12.51 -13.22 -1.42
CA PRO A 41 11.96 -14.44 -0.85
C PRO A 41 10.79 -14.06 0.07
N GLY A 42 9.69 -14.81 0.00
CA GLY A 42 8.55 -14.64 0.91
C GLY A 42 7.81 -13.29 0.79
N THR A 43 7.95 -12.54 -0.31
CA THR A 43 7.02 -11.43 -0.58
C THR A 43 5.67 -11.96 -1.01
N ASP A 44 4.70 -11.83 -0.12
CA ASP A 44 3.28 -12.01 -0.41
C ASP A 44 2.51 -10.80 0.17
N PRO A 45 2.67 -9.60 -0.42
CA PRO A 45 2.03 -8.41 0.13
C PRO A 45 0.52 -8.54 0.05
N LEU A 46 -0.16 -8.23 1.15
CA LEU A 46 -1.61 -8.09 1.25
C LEU A 46 -2.08 -6.79 0.58
N VAL A 47 -1.34 -5.70 0.81
CA VAL A 47 -1.57 -4.39 0.17
C VAL A 47 -0.35 -4.02 -0.66
N ARG A 48 -0.59 -3.50 -1.87
CA ARG A 48 0.48 -3.02 -2.75
C ARG A 48 0.08 -1.73 -3.44
N LEU A 49 0.92 -0.71 -3.32
CA LEU A 49 0.82 0.56 -4.05
C LEU A 49 1.92 0.60 -5.10
N LEU A 50 1.58 0.95 -6.33
CA LEU A 50 2.51 1.21 -7.42
C LEU A 50 2.22 2.59 -8.01
N ILE A 51 3.20 3.47 -7.99
CA ILE A 51 3.17 4.79 -8.60
C ILE A 51 4.06 4.76 -9.84
N LEU A 52 3.47 5.05 -10.99
CA LEU A 52 4.12 5.03 -12.29
C LEU A 52 4.29 6.46 -12.83
N PRO A 53 5.48 6.80 -13.36
CA PRO A 53 5.70 8.04 -14.10
C PRO A 53 5.09 7.94 -15.50
N ALA A 54 5.19 9.01 -16.29
CA ALA A 54 4.64 9.09 -17.65
C ALA A 54 5.11 7.95 -18.57
N ASP A 55 6.35 7.51 -18.38
CA ASP A 55 6.95 6.42 -19.13
C ASP A 55 7.73 5.50 -18.19
N PRO A 56 7.11 4.41 -17.70
CA PRO A 56 7.77 3.46 -16.80
C PRO A 56 8.79 2.55 -17.52
N GLU A 57 8.87 2.60 -18.86
CA GLU A 57 9.75 1.74 -19.66
C GLU A 57 11.17 2.34 -19.84
N VAL A 58 11.34 3.63 -19.50
CA VAL A 58 12.61 4.37 -19.63
C VAL A 58 13.33 4.43 -18.29
N GLU A 59 14.62 4.08 -18.25
CA GLU A 59 15.47 4.30 -17.07
C GLU A 59 15.85 5.79 -16.93
N ARG A 60 15.41 6.44 -15.85
CA ARG A 60 15.62 7.87 -15.55
C ARG A 60 16.55 8.11 -14.37
N LEU A 61 16.66 7.14 -13.47
CA LEU A 61 17.41 7.23 -12.23
C LEU A 61 18.68 6.39 -12.29
N ALA A 62 19.82 7.04 -12.03
CA ALA A 62 21.02 6.34 -11.59
C ALA A 62 20.86 6.00 -10.10
N LEU A 63 21.06 4.73 -9.74
CA LEU A 63 21.08 4.28 -8.34
C LEU A 63 22.50 4.45 -7.77
N ASP A 64 22.99 5.69 -7.83
CA ASP A 64 24.33 6.10 -7.37
C ASP A 64 24.37 6.43 -5.87
N ASP A 65 25.51 6.90 -5.38
CA ASP A 65 25.71 7.19 -3.95
C ASP A 65 24.74 8.26 -3.43
N SER A 66 24.42 9.28 -4.24
CA SER A 66 23.46 10.34 -3.88
C SER A 66 22.05 9.76 -3.70
N PHE A 67 21.66 8.87 -4.61
CA PHE A 67 20.40 8.12 -4.47
C PHE A 67 20.38 7.28 -3.20
N TRP A 68 21.44 6.51 -2.92
CA TRP A 68 21.47 5.64 -1.73
C TRP A 68 21.51 6.43 -0.43
N GLU A 69 22.22 7.55 -0.37
CA GLU A 69 22.23 8.45 0.79
C GLU A 69 20.82 8.95 1.11
N TRP A 70 20.06 9.38 0.09
CA TRP A 70 18.66 9.76 0.28
C TRP A 70 17.78 8.58 0.69
N PHE A 71 17.83 7.48 -0.06
CA PHE A 71 16.90 6.36 0.10
C PHE A 71 17.07 5.62 1.44
N THR A 72 18.30 5.62 1.96
CA THR A 72 18.62 5.06 3.28
C THR A 72 18.59 6.11 4.39
N GLY A 73 18.79 7.39 4.06
CA GLY A 73 18.44 8.55 4.88
C GLY A 73 16.96 8.50 5.26
N GLY A 74 16.62 8.98 6.45
CA GLY A 74 15.26 8.84 6.97
C GLY A 74 14.22 9.44 6.02
N LEU A 75 13.35 8.59 5.46
CA LEU A 75 12.23 9.02 4.62
C LEU A 75 11.11 9.61 5.50
N PRO A 76 10.35 10.61 5.03
CA PRO A 76 9.36 11.28 5.85
C PRO A 76 8.19 10.37 6.23
N ASP A 77 7.77 10.44 7.49
CA ASP A 77 6.44 10.01 7.93
C ASP A 77 5.61 11.26 8.24
N PRO A 78 4.78 11.72 7.29
CA PRO A 78 3.97 12.92 7.46
C PRO A 78 2.88 12.78 8.54
N GLY A 79 2.52 11.55 8.94
CA GLY A 79 1.54 11.32 10.00
C GLY A 79 2.11 11.59 11.40
N THR A 80 3.39 11.29 11.62
CA THR A 80 4.06 11.49 12.93
C THR A 80 5.04 12.66 12.96
N GLY A 81 5.43 13.19 11.80
CA GLY A 81 6.54 14.13 11.65
C GLY A 81 7.92 13.49 11.91
N ARG A 82 8.00 12.16 11.98
CA ARG A 82 9.25 11.40 12.19
C ARG A 82 9.72 10.77 10.87
N THR A 83 10.68 9.85 10.98
CA THR A 83 11.13 9.01 9.87
C THR A 83 10.22 7.80 9.73
N ALA A 84 9.73 7.54 8.52
CA ALA A 84 9.02 6.33 8.16
C ALA A 84 9.95 5.11 8.15
N GLU A 85 9.62 4.11 8.95
CA GLU A 85 10.38 2.86 9.01
C GLU A 85 9.96 1.86 7.93
N TRP A 86 10.68 1.82 6.81
CA TRP A 86 10.46 0.84 5.73
C TRP A 86 11.23 -0.48 5.91
N GLY A 87 12.06 -0.54 6.94
CA GLY A 87 12.91 -1.68 7.28
C GLY A 87 14.39 -1.33 7.31
N SER A 88 15.20 -2.21 7.91
CA SER A 88 16.64 -2.03 8.07
C SER A 88 17.47 -2.67 6.95
N ARG A 89 16.89 -3.61 6.19
CA ARG A 89 17.56 -4.30 5.10
C ARG A 89 17.37 -3.54 3.80
N HIS A 90 18.41 -3.51 2.98
CA HIS A 90 18.39 -2.91 1.65
C HIS A 90 18.99 -3.88 0.63
N ARG A 91 18.50 -3.83 -0.61
CA ARG A 91 18.99 -4.67 -1.70
C ARG A 91 18.95 -3.91 -3.02
N PRO A 92 20.10 -3.64 -3.66
CA PRO A 92 20.11 -3.22 -5.05
C PRO A 92 19.76 -4.40 -5.96
N THR A 93 19.06 -4.12 -7.06
CA THR A 93 18.94 -5.00 -8.22
C THR A 93 19.38 -4.22 -9.46
N SER A 94 19.42 -4.87 -10.62
CA SER A 94 19.73 -4.18 -11.87
C SER A 94 18.73 -3.07 -12.23
N ARG A 95 17.50 -3.12 -11.70
CA ARG A 95 16.41 -2.19 -12.07
C ARG A 95 15.77 -1.45 -10.90
N THR A 96 16.01 -1.87 -9.67
CA THR A 96 15.24 -1.41 -8.52
C THR A 96 16.14 -1.34 -7.29
N ALA A 97 16.03 -0.25 -6.53
CA ALA A 97 16.53 -0.14 -5.17
C ALA A 97 15.40 -0.51 -4.21
N LEU A 98 15.71 -1.32 -3.20
CA LEU A 98 14.70 -1.90 -2.33
C LEU A 98 15.13 -1.76 -0.87
N ARG A 99 14.16 -1.39 -0.03
CA ARG A 99 14.26 -1.35 1.44
C ARG A 99 13.11 -2.18 2.02
N TYR A 100 13.41 -3.08 2.95
CA TYR A 100 12.40 -4.02 3.44
C TYR A 100 12.65 -4.47 4.88
N GLN A 101 11.56 -4.87 5.54
CA GLN A 101 11.56 -5.50 6.87
C GLN A 101 11.09 -6.95 6.76
N SER A 102 11.86 -7.87 7.33
CA SER A 102 11.52 -9.29 7.45
C SER A 102 11.80 -9.76 8.88
N TYR A 103 11.01 -10.69 9.42
CA TYR A 103 11.29 -11.36 10.69
C TYR A 103 11.38 -12.87 10.47
N GLY A 104 12.33 -13.53 11.13
CA GLY A 104 12.39 -15.00 11.17
C GLY A 104 12.40 -15.63 9.78
N SER A 105 11.34 -16.38 9.45
CA SER A 105 11.14 -17.27 8.28
C SER A 105 11.11 -16.60 6.90
N ASP A 106 11.90 -15.55 6.68
CA ASP A 106 12.02 -14.80 5.42
C ASP A 106 10.72 -14.13 4.91
N GLU A 107 9.65 -14.08 5.68
CA GLU A 107 8.42 -13.40 5.27
C GLU A 107 8.60 -11.86 5.32
N CYS A 108 8.37 -11.20 4.19
CA CYS A 108 8.49 -9.76 4.08
C CYS A 108 7.24 -9.07 4.65
N ARG A 109 7.41 -8.29 5.72
CA ARG A 109 6.30 -7.57 6.39
C ARG A 109 5.94 -6.27 5.70
N ARG A 110 6.95 -5.49 5.32
CA ARG A 110 6.82 -4.18 4.67
C ARG A 110 8.03 -3.94 3.77
N TYR A 111 7.82 -3.33 2.61
CA TYR A 111 8.88 -2.86 1.74
C TYR A 111 8.52 -1.57 1.03
N LEU A 112 9.58 -0.85 0.64
CA LEU A 112 9.54 0.26 -0.31
C LEU A 112 10.59 0.01 -1.39
N ALA A 113 10.23 0.21 -2.64
CA ALA A 113 11.10 0.01 -3.78
C ALA A 113 11.02 1.21 -4.73
N VAL A 114 12.17 1.63 -5.25
CA VAL A 114 12.26 2.66 -6.28
C VAL A 114 12.90 2.03 -7.51
N HIS A 115 12.17 2.07 -8.62
CA HIS A 115 12.61 1.55 -9.90
C HIS A 115 13.44 2.61 -10.61
N ARG A 116 14.38 2.17 -11.46
CA ARG A 116 15.19 3.07 -12.29
C ARG A 116 14.36 3.96 -13.19
N SER A 117 13.13 3.58 -13.52
CA SER A 117 12.23 4.44 -14.28
C SER A 117 11.71 5.65 -13.52
N GLY A 118 11.91 5.70 -12.20
CA GLY A 118 11.26 6.66 -11.33
C GLY A 118 9.88 6.20 -10.86
N ALA A 119 9.51 4.93 -11.08
CA ALA A 119 8.35 4.34 -10.41
C ALA A 119 8.68 4.03 -8.94
N LEU A 120 7.68 4.15 -8.07
CA LEU A 120 7.78 3.78 -6.65
C LEU A 120 6.75 2.71 -6.32
N GLU A 121 7.17 1.72 -5.56
CA GLU A 121 6.35 0.59 -5.16
C GLU A 121 6.44 0.38 -3.66
N MET A 122 5.30 0.22 -3.01
CA MET A 122 5.19 -0.14 -1.61
C MET A 122 4.41 -1.44 -1.50
N GLY A 123 4.84 -2.35 -0.63
CA GLY A 123 4.05 -3.50 -0.25
C GLY A 123 4.01 -3.72 1.25
N LEU A 124 2.86 -4.17 1.73
CA LEU A 124 2.59 -4.52 3.12
C LEU A 124 2.07 -5.95 3.17
N GLY A 125 2.84 -6.86 3.74
CA GLY A 125 2.43 -8.23 4.10
C GLY A 125 1.69 -8.20 5.43
N ARG A 126 2.23 -8.87 6.45
CA ARG A 126 1.60 -8.93 7.80
C ARG A 126 1.43 -7.58 8.50
N ASP A 127 2.10 -6.52 8.07
CA ASP A 127 1.86 -5.18 8.62
C ASP A 127 0.51 -4.61 8.17
N ALA A 128 0.00 -5.02 7.00
CA ALA A 128 -1.32 -4.59 6.55
C ALA A 128 -2.45 -5.40 7.18
N GLY A 129 -2.19 -6.52 7.84
CA GLY A 129 -3.27 -7.38 8.30
C GLY A 129 -2.84 -8.80 8.62
N TYR A 130 -3.84 -9.61 8.94
CA TYR A 130 -3.67 -11.03 9.20
C TYR A 130 -4.57 -11.83 8.25
N VAL A 131 -3.99 -12.82 7.58
CA VAL A 131 -4.73 -13.83 6.81
C VAL A 131 -4.44 -15.16 7.49
N ALA A 132 -5.48 -15.82 7.98
CA ALA A 132 -5.36 -17.15 8.55
C ALA A 132 -4.93 -18.12 7.45
N GLU A 133 -3.91 -18.93 7.73
CA GLU A 133 -3.60 -20.05 6.85
C GLU A 133 -4.80 -21.01 6.84
N PRO A 134 -5.19 -21.54 5.66
CA PRO A 134 -6.20 -22.59 5.62
C PRO A 134 -5.73 -23.72 6.54
N ALA A 135 -6.59 -24.15 7.47
CA ALA A 135 -6.28 -25.26 8.36
C ALA A 135 -5.84 -26.44 7.49
N THR A 136 -4.55 -26.74 7.50
CA THR A 136 -4.05 -27.95 6.88
C THR A 136 -4.69 -29.08 7.68
N GLU A 137 -5.34 -30.02 6.97
CA GLU A 137 -5.85 -31.26 7.55
C GLU A 137 -4.66 -32.05 8.11
N MET A 138 -4.17 -31.66 9.29
CA MET A 138 -3.34 -32.55 10.09
C MET A 138 -4.27 -33.63 10.65
N ASP A 139 -3.81 -34.89 10.57
CA ASP A 139 -4.46 -36.18 10.88
C ASP A 139 -5.04 -36.35 12.31
N GLY A 140 -5.50 -35.28 12.94
CA GLY A 140 -5.95 -35.23 14.34
C GLY A 140 -7.27 -34.48 14.52
N GLY A 141 -8.20 -34.59 13.57
CA GLY A 141 -9.54 -34.02 13.66
C GLY A 141 -9.57 -32.48 13.68
N PRO A 142 -10.77 -31.88 13.58
CA PRO A 142 -10.92 -30.43 13.70
C PRO A 142 -10.60 -30.02 15.13
N GLN A 143 -9.33 -29.73 15.45
CA GLN A 143 -9.04 -28.81 16.53
C GLN A 143 -9.75 -27.53 16.16
N ALA A 144 -10.75 -27.16 16.96
CA ALA A 144 -11.38 -25.86 16.89
C ALA A 144 -10.26 -24.83 16.90
N VAL A 145 -9.91 -24.30 15.73
CA VAL A 145 -9.13 -23.08 15.56
C VAL A 145 -9.81 -22.11 16.51
N GLY A 146 -9.11 -21.75 17.60
CA GLY A 146 -9.71 -20.95 18.66
C GLY A 146 -10.43 -19.77 18.03
N ARG A 147 -11.69 -19.54 18.42
CA ARG A 147 -12.44 -18.32 18.06
C ARG A 147 -11.48 -17.13 18.06
N GLY A 148 -11.18 -16.54 16.90
CA GLY A 148 -10.53 -15.23 16.88
C GLY A 148 -9.50 -14.93 15.78
N ALA A 149 -9.04 -15.90 14.99
CA ALA A 149 -8.15 -15.61 13.86
C ALA A 149 -8.97 -15.15 12.62
N GLU A 150 -9.73 -14.07 12.76
CA GLU A 150 -10.46 -13.47 11.64
C GLU A 150 -9.46 -12.83 10.66
N ASN A 151 -9.62 -13.13 9.37
CA ASN A 151 -8.88 -12.43 8.33
C ASN A 151 -9.17 -10.94 8.46
N SER A 152 -8.14 -10.11 8.56
CA SER A 152 -8.31 -8.69 8.87
C SER A 152 -7.31 -7.80 8.17
N LEU A 153 -7.77 -6.60 7.79
CA LEU A 153 -6.99 -5.56 7.15
C LEU A 153 -6.90 -4.35 8.10
N CYS A 154 -5.69 -3.97 8.48
CA CYS A 154 -5.36 -2.85 9.36
C CYS A 154 -5.50 -1.53 8.60
N LEU A 155 -6.61 -0.83 8.84
CA LEU A 155 -6.99 0.35 8.07
C LEU A 155 -6.04 1.54 8.33
N THR A 156 -5.83 1.93 9.58
CA THR A 156 -5.00 3.10 9.93
C THR A 156 -3.56 2.87 9.48
N THR A 157 -3.01 1.68 9.74
CA THR A 157 -1.69 1.29 9.24
C THR A 157 -1.60 1.38 7.72
N THR A 158 -2.58 0.86 6.97
CA THR A 158 -2.58 0.94 5.50
C THR A 158 -2.60 2.38 4.99
N VAL A 159 -3.47 3.22 5.55
CA VAL A 159 -3.57 4.65 5.18
C VAL A 159 -2.28 5.41 5.49
N GLY A 160 -1.70 5.23 6.68
CA GLY A 160 -0.46 5.88 7.08
C GLY A 160 0.72 5.45 6.21
N ARG A 161 0.81 4.16 5.86
CA ARG A 161 1.84 3.64 4.95
C ARG A 161 1.70 4.21 3.54
N VAL A 162 0.49 4.28 3.00
CA VAL A 162 0.24 4.95 1.70
C VAL A 162 0.63 6.42 1.74
N TRP A 163 0.32 7.11 2.83
CA TRP A 163 0.71 8.52 3.02
C TRP A 163 2.24 8.68 3.02
N ALA A 164 2.96 7.88 3.80
CA ALA A 164 4.42 7.89 3.83
C ALA A 164 5.05 7.55 2.47
N ALA A 165 4.51 6.58 1.74
CA ALA A 165 5.00 6.22 0.40
C ALA A 165 4.80 7.36 -0.61
N ALA A 166 3.64 8.03 -0.54
CA ALA A 166 3.33 9.17 -1.40
C ALA A 166 4.18 10.41 -1.07
N ALA A 167 4.50 10.64 0.21
CA ALA A 167 5.43 11.69 0.64
C ALA A 167 6.87 11.39 0.20
N ALA A 168 7.33 10.15 0.36
CA ALA A 168 8.63 9.73 -0.15
C ALA A 168 8.72 9.88 -1.68
N TYR A 169 7.62 9.66 -2.41
CA TYR A 169 7.58 9.91 -3.85
C TYR A 169 7.72 11.40 -4.17
N ALA A 170 7.07 12.30 -3.42
CA ALA A 170 7.23 13.73 -3.62
C ALA A 170 8.70 14.17 -3.44
N GLU A 171 9.38 13.70 -2.40
CA GLU A 171 10.83 13.98 -2.24
C GLU A 171 11.68 13.42 -3.38
N LEU A 172 11.31 12.26 -3.94
CA LEU A 172 11.96 11.70 -5.12
C LEU A 172 11.81 12.64 -6.33
N LEU A 173 10.62 13.20 -6.55
CA LEU A 173 10.37 14.13 -7.67
C LEU A 173 11.11 15.47 -7.50
N GLU A 174 11.34 15.93 -6.27
CA GLU A 174 12.11 17.15 -6.01
C GLU A 174 13.61 16.99 -6.32
N ARG A 175 14.12 15.77 -6.16
CA ARG A 175 15.56 15.46 -6.29
C ARG A 175 15.94 14.99 -7.70
N TRP A 176 15.02 14.38 -8.44
CA TRP A 176 15.28 13.82 -9.76
C TRP A 176 14.22 14.25 -10.79
N PRO A 177 14.61 14.45 -12.06
CA PRO A 177 13.72 14.95 -13.12
C PRO A 177 12.78 13.85 -13.64
N ILE A 178 11.83 13.45 -12.79
CA ILE A 178 10.77 12.51 -13.13
C ILE A 178 9.51 13.32 -13.41
N GLU A 179 9.03 13.23 -14.65
CA GLU A 179 7.89 14.03 -15.11
C GLU A 179 6.60 13.21 -15.15
N GLY A 180 5.49 13.92 -14.93
CA GLY A 180 4.14 13.41 -15.11
C GLY A 180 3.72 13.36 -16.59
N PRO A 181 2.51 12.86 -16.89
CA PRO A 181 1.47 12.45 -15.94
C PRO A 181 1.86 11.19 -15.16
N PHE A 182 1.14 10.91 -14.08
CA PHE A 182 1.38 9.76 -13.21
C PHE A 182 0.17 8.84 -13.16
N GLN A 183 0.40 7.58 -12.80
CA GLN A 183 -0.66 6.68 -12.38
C GLN A 183 -0.33 6.05 -11.03
N ALA A 184 -1.27 6.14 -10.08
CA ALA A 184 -1.20 5.41 -8.83
C ALA A 184 -2.17 4.22 -8.87
N VAL A 185 -1.68 3.06 -8.45
CA VAL A 185 -2.39 1.77 -8.49
C VAL A 185 -2.31 1.15 -7.12
N LEU A 186 -3.46 0.88 -6.50
CA LEU A 186 -3.53 0.20 -5.22
C LEU A 186 -4.24 -1.13 -5.39
N GLY A 187 -3.57 -2.23 -5.05
CA GLY A 187 -4.14 -3.56 -4.98
C GLY A 187 -4.21 -4.05 -3.53
N VAL A 188 -5.34 -4.64 -3.15
CA VAL A 188 -5.50 -5.38 -1.88
C VAL A 188 -5.99 -6.78 -2.19
N ARG A 189 -5.34 -7.79 -1.67
CA ARG A 189 -5.63 -9.19 -2.00
C ARG A 189 -6.42 -9.88 -0.92
N LEU A 190 -6.99 -11.02 -1.27
CA LEU A 190 -7.61 -11.96 -0.34
C LEU A 190 -8.66 -11.28 0.54
N THR A 191 -9.34 -10.25 0.02
CA THR A 191 -10.24 -9.39 0.79
C THR A 191 -11.55 -10.05 1.14
N GLN A 192 -11.93 -11.11 0.42
CA GLN A 192 -13.21 -11.78 0.66
C GLN A 192 -13.22 -12.39 2.06
N GLY A 193 -14.25 -12.05 2.84
CA GLY A 193 -14.40 -12.48 4.22
C GLY A 193 -13.50 -11.73 5.22
N MET A 194 -12.67 -10.79 4.77
CA MET A 194 -11.87 -9.98 5.68
C MET A 194 -12.71 -8.93 6.40
N VAL A 195 -12.30 -8.57 7.62
CA VAL A 195 -12.84 -7.44 8.38
C VAL A 195 -11.82 -6.30 8.45
N LEU A 196 -12.27 -5.05 8.53
CA LEU A 196 -11.35 -3.94 8.82
C LEU A 196 -11.06 -3.85 10.31
N ARG A 197 -9.80 -3.69 10.68
CA ARG A 197 -9.33 -3.46 12.05
C ARG A 197 -8.40 -2.26 12.11
N ASP A 198 -7.83 -2.02 13.28
CA ASP A 198 -6.86 -0.95 13.53
C ASP A 198 -7.50 0.41 13.21
N PHE A 199 -8.57 0.70 13.93
CA PHE A 199 -9.25 1.99 13.82
C PHE A 199 -8.57 3.04 14.67
N GLY A 200 -8.73 4.31 14.27
CA GLY A 200 -8.32 5.45 15.08
C GLY A 200 -8.98 5.43 16.47
N THR A 201 -8.35 6.10 17.43
CA THR A 201 -8.81 6.13 18.82
C THR A 201 -10.27 6.62 18.91
N GLY A 202 -11.05 5.98 19.79
CA GLY A 202 -12.48 6.26 19.97
C GLY A 202 -13.42 5.41 19.08
N TRP A 203 -12.89 4.57 18.19
CA TRP A 203 -13.68 3.59 17.43
C TRP A 203 -13.62 2.19 18.06
N LEU A 204 -14.76 1.49 18.03
CA LEU A 204 -14.83 0.09 18.45
C LEU A 204 -14.29 -0.83 17.36
N GLU A 205 -13.34 -1.70 17.74
CA GLU A 205 -12.85 -2.78 16.88
C GLU A 205 -13.95 -3.83 16.64
N PRO A 206 -13.98 -4.48 15.47
CA PRO A 206 -14.92 -5.58 15.21
C PRO A 206 -14.76 -6.71 16.23
N GLY A 207 -15.87 -7.36 16.58
CA GLY A 207 -15.90 -8.45 17.56
C GLY A 207 -15.75 -8.02 19.04
N ARG A 208 -15.59 -6.72 19.33
CA ARG A 208 -15.57 -6.20 20.72
C ARG A 208 -16.93 -5.76 21.26
N ALA A 209 -17.96 -5.65 20.42
CA ALA A 209 -19.32 -5.34 20.84
C ALA A 209 -20.18 -6.62 20.89
N PHE A 210 -21.10 -6.71 21.86
CA PHE A 210 -21.95 -7.88 22.08
C PHE A 210 -23.06 -8.08 21.00
N SER A 211 -23.18 -7.22 19.98
CA SER A 211 -24.39 -7.17 19.14
C SER A 211 -24.23 -6.92 17.63
N GLU A 212 -23.01 -6.80 17.10
CA GLU A 212 -22.86 -6.56 15.65
C GLU A 212 -21.90 -7.59 15.04
N ASP A 213 -22.43 -8.40 14.13
CA ASP A 213 -21.61 -9.21 13.24
C ASP A 213 -20.67 -8.27 12.48
N PRO A 214 -19.37 -8.58 12.41
CA PRO A 214 -18.42 -7.71 11.76
C PRO A 214 -18.74 -7.64 10.26
N VAL A 215 -18.72 -6.43 9.70
CA VAL A 215 -18.91 -6.26 8.25
C VAL A 215 -17.67 -6.79 7.53
N VAL A 216 -17.89 -7.81 6.70
CA VAL A 216 -16.85 -8.42 5.88
C VAL A 216 -16.87 -7.87 4.45
N CYS A 217 -15.70 -7.82 3.81
CA CYS A 217 -15.65 -7.50 2.38
C CYS A 217 -16.10 -8.71 1.54
N SER A 218 -16.90 -8.46 0.51
CA SER A 218 -17.40 -9.49 -0.41
C SER A 218 -16.49 -9.76 -1.61
N GLU A 219 -15.61 -8.81 -1.95
CA GLU A 219 -14.75 -8.84 -3.12
C GLU A 219 -13.49 -9.71 -2.87
N LEU A 220 -13.06 -10.49 -3.85
CA LEU A 220 -11.86 -11.36 -3.75
C LEU A 220 -10.56 -10.56 -3.59
N GLY A 221 -10.48 -9.46 -4.32
CA GLY A 221 -9.43 -8.46 -4.23
C GLY A 221 -10.01 -7.10 -4.56
N LEU A 222 -9.31 -6.05 -4.15
CA LEU A 222 -9.67 -4.67 -4.45
C LEU A 222 -8.59 -4.06 -5.35
N LEU A 223 -9.02 -3.36 -6.39
CA LEU A 223 -8.13 -2.62 -7.28
C LEU A 223 -8.61 -1.18 -7.42
N ARG A 224 -7.73 -0.22 -7.15
CA ARG A 224 -7.97 1.20 -7.44
C ARG A 224 -6.92 1.73 -8.39
N LEU A 225 -7.39 2.43 -9.42
CA LEU A 225 -6.56 3.12 -10.41
C LEU A 225 -6.84 4.61 -10.34
N LEU A 226 -5.79 5.41 -10.26
CA LEU A 226 -5.85 6.87 -10.23
C LEU A 226 -4.88 7.43 -11.26
N GLU A 227 -5.39 8.20 -12.21
CA GLU A 227 -4.59 8.94 -13.19
C GLU A 227 -4.45 10.38 -12.71
N LEU A 228 -3.22 10.87 -12.65
CA LEU A 228 -2.88 12.17 -12.08
C LEU A 228 -2.12 12.99 -13.13
N ALA A 229 -2.61 14.19 -13.44
CA ALA A 229 -1.93 15.08 -14.38
C ALA A 229 -0.57 15.55 -13.81
N SER A 230 -0.51 15.79 -12.51
CA SER A 230 0.68 16.12 -11.73
C SER A 230 0.65 15.38 -10.40
N TRP A 231 1.81 15.18 -9.79
CA TRP A 231 1.86 14.65 -8.44
C TRP A 231 1.31 15.71 -7.46
N PRO A 232 0.50 15.33 -6.46
CA PRO A 232 -0.04 16.30 -5.52
C PRO A 232 1.04 16.95 -4.66
N GLU A 233 0.81 18.20 -4.28
CA GLU A 233 1.56 18.92 -3.24
C GLU A 233 1.24 18.36 -1.85
N GLN A 234 1.93 18.85 -0.80
CA GLN A 234 1.86 18.29 0.56
C GLN A 234 0.43 18.05 1.09
N ASP A 235 -0.45 19.05 1.02
CA ASP A 235 -1.86 18.90 1.46
C ASP A 235 -2.63 17.91 0.56
N GLY A 236 -2.31 17.89 -0.73
CA GLY A 236 -2.87 16.93 -1.69
C GLY A 236 -2.42 15.49 -1.45
N ILE A 237 -1.20 15.29 -0.94
CA ILE A 237 -0.67 13.95 -0.59
C ILE A 237 -1.48 13.37 0.58
N GLN A 238 -1.82 14.18 1.58
CA GLN A 238 -2.71 13.77 2.66
C GLN A 238 -4.11 13.40 2.13
N ALA A 239 -4.68 14.26 1.28
CA ALA A 239 -5.98 14.00 0.66
C ALA A 239 -5.97 12.68 -0.13
N PHE A 240 -4.92 12.43 -0.91
CA PHE A 240 -4.72 11.18 -1.65
C PHE A 240 -4.76 9.94 -0.72
N ALA A 241 -4.03 9.96 0.40
CA ALA A 241 -4.03 8.85 1.34
C ALA A 241 -5.39 8.67 2.05
N PHE A 242 -6.07 9.77 2.38
CA PHE A 242 -7.39 9.73 3.01
C PHE A 242 -8.47 9.23 2.05
N ASP A 243 -8.35 9.55 0.78
CA ASP A 243 -9.23 9.01 -0.25
C ASP A 243 -9.04 7.50 -0.38
N VAL A 244 -7.81 6.98 -0.27
CA VAL A 244 -7.56 5.54 -0.16
C VAL A 244 -8.27 4.94 1.05
N GLY A 245 -8.15 5.56 2.23
CA GLY A 245 -8.83 5.11 3.44
C GLY A 245 -10.36 5.08 3.28
N SER A 246 -10.92 6.10 2.63
CA SER A 246 -12.36 6.18 2.35
C SER A 246 -12.82 5.07 1.41
N TRP A 247 -12.09 4.83 0.33
CA TRP A 247 -12.37 3.74 -0.60
C TRP A 247 -12.30 2.35 0.04
N LEU A 248 -11.27 2.09 0.88
CA LEU A 248 -11.20 0.84 1.64
C LEU A 248 -12.41 0.71 2.58
N LYS A 249 -12.84 1.81 3.21
CA LYS A 249 -14.01 1.79 4.09
C LYS A 249 -15.31 1.52 3.34
N ASP A 250 -15.46 2.08 2.14
CA ASP A 250 -16.61 1.83 1.25
C ASP A 250 -16.64 0.38 0.76
N ALA A 251 -15.50 -0.18 0.35
CA ALA A 251 -15.37 -1.58 -0.10
C ALA A 251 -15.72 -2.62 1.00
N PHE A 252 -15.65 -2.22 2.27
CA PHE A 252 -16.07 -3.01 3.43
C PHE A 252 -17.41 -2.50 4.00
N GLY A 253 -18.23 -1.81 3.21
CA GLY A 253 -19.61 -1.43 3.56
C GLY A 253 -19.74 -0.40 4.69
N SER A 254 -18.73 0.41 4.96
CA SER A 254 -18.69 1.32 6.11
C SER A 254 -18.53 2.78 5.69
N ARG A 255 -19.39 3.67 6.22
CA ARG A 255 -19.43 5.09 5.84
C ARG A 255 -18.69 6.06 6.77
N HIS A 256 -18.34 5.65 7.99
CA HIS A 256 -17.59 6.53 8.90
C HIS A 256 -16.10 6.39 8.62
N ARG A 257 -15.34 7.50 8.46
CA ARG A 257 -13.88 7.51 8.26
C ARG A 257 -13.12 7.02 9.51
N ARG A 258 -13.23 5.73 9.87
CA ARG A 258 -12.63 5.11 11.08
C ARG A 258 -11.08 5.07 11.14
N TYR A 259 -10.39 5.69 10.18
CA TYR A 259 -8.95 5.97 10.25
C TYR A 259 -8.64 7.35 10.85
N ILE A 260 -9.68 8.17 11.09
CA ILE A 260 -9.60 9.44 11.83
C ILE A 260 -10.06 9.15 13.26
N ALA A 261 -9.29 9.62 14.25
CA ALA A 261 -9.66 9.46 15.65
C ALA A 261 -10.93 10.24 15.97
N ARG A 262 -11.84 9.59 16.70
CA ARG A 262 -13.08 10.18 17.18
C ARG A 262 -12.90 10.88 18.52
N GLU A 263 -11.93 10.45 19.30
CA GLU A 263 -11.69 10.91 20.67
C GLU A 263 -10.19 10.97 20.99
N GLY A 264 -9.83 11.67 22.06
CA GLY A 264 -8.45 11.75 22.55
C GLY A 264 -7.62 12.88 21.93
N PRO A 265 -6.28 12.86 22.07
CA PRO A 265 -5.41 13.97 21.67
C PRO A 265 -5.34 14.18 20.16
N PHE A 266 -5.74 13.19 19.36
CA PHE A 266 -5.80 13.24 17.90
C PHE A 266 -7.24 13.36 17.37
N GLN A 267 -8.19 13.82 18.19
CA GLN A 267 -9.59 13.95 17.75
C GLN A 267 -9.68 14.74 16.43
N ASP A 268 -10.47 14.21 15.50
CA ASP A 268 -10.68 14.72 14.13
C ASP A 268 -9.40 14.75 13.26
N GLN A 269 -8.34 14.07 13.69
CA GLN A 269 -7.07 13.93 12.98
C GLN A 269 -6.74 12.44 12.72
N PHE A 270 -5.79 12.21 11.82
CA PHE A 270 -5.25 10.87 11.59
C PHE A 270 -4.49 10.39 12.82
N ASP A 271 -4.86 9.23 13.35
CA ASP A 271 -4.27 8.69 14.57
C ASP A 271 -3.00 7.88 14.27
N CYS A 272 -1.89 8.58 14.11
CA CYS A 272 -0.60 7.97 13.81
C CYS A 272 0.00 7.18 14.99
N GLY A 273 -0.51 7.36 16.22
CA GLY A 273 0.02 6.73 17.43
C GLY A 273 -0.20 5.22 17.50
N ARG A 274 -1.08 4.68 16.66
CA ARG A 274 -1.36 3.23 16.53
C ARG A 274 -0.59 2.56 15.41
N CYS A 275 -0.04 3.33 14.48
CA CYS A 275 0.92 2.83 13.51
C CYS A 275 2.18 2.44 14.28
N GLY A 276 2.28 1.18 14.72
CA GLY A 276 3.51 0.64 15.29
C GLY A 276 4.59 0.65 14.21
N TRP A 277 5.33 1.75 14.12
CA TRP A 277 6.53 1.86 13.30
C TRP A 277 7.60 0.98 13.91
#